data_AF-A0A653P9Q5-F1
#
_entry.id   AF-A0A653P9Q5-F1
#
_cell.length_a   1.000
_cell.length_b   1.000
_cell.length_c   1.000
_cell.angle_alpha   90.00
_cell.angle_beta   90.00
_cell.angle_gamma   90.00
#
_symmetry.space_group_name_H-M   'P 1'
#
loop_
_entity.id
_entity.type
_entity.pdbx_description
1 polymer ?
#
loop_
_entity_poly.entity_id
_entity_poly.type
_entity_poly.pdbx_seq_one_letter_code
_entity_poly.pdbx_strand_id
1 'polypeptide(L)'
;MALDEVLADAYARDASAGLWLSSEVVSRLSVNDRLRHLDHLLKERDLDGRWPFLIEVLRRFYRLRNDLAHGFLAPVRLDDPVLWVSTVKRGKPQVQSYSVEGLAWLLRAADQAQADLAGVWAAVVPTDGAWHEA
;
A
#
# COMPACT_ATOMS: atom_id res chain seq x y z
N MET A 1 6.22 8.21 4.21
CA MET A 1 5.05 7.83 5.02
C MET A 1 4.69 6.41 4.64
N ALA A 2 4.75 5.48 5.59
CA ALA A 2 4.30 4.11 5.38
C ALA A 2 2.78 4.01 5.59
N LEU A 3 2.11 3.10 4.88
CA LEU A 3 0.69 2.81 5.08
C LEU A 3 0.37 2.49 6.55
N ASP A 4 1.27 1.78 7.22
CA ASP A 4 1.09 1.32 8.59
C ASP A 4 1.03 2.51 9.57
N GLU A 5 1.88 3.53 9.35
CA GLU A 5 1.90 4.78 10.11
C GLU A 5 0.58 5.55 9.92
N VAL A 6 0.11 5.71 8.68
CA VAL A 6 -1.15 6.41 8.39
C VAL A 6 -2.33 5.79 9.13
N LEU A 7 -2.43 4.46 9.09
CA LEU A 7 -3.52 3.75 9.76
C LEU A 7 -3.39 3.82 11.27
N ALA A 8 -2.19 3.62 11.81
CA ALA A 8 -1.97 3.63 13.25
C ALA A 8 -2.28 5.01 13.84
N ASP A 9 -1.77 6.06 13.22
CA ASP A 9 -1.91 7.43 13.73
C ASP A 9 -3.34 7.94 13.62
N ALA A 10 -4.11 7.50 12.62
CA ALA A 10 -5.53 7.84 12.51
C ALA A 10 -6.41 7.30 13.65
N TYR A 11 -5.96 6.25 14.34
CA TYR A 11 -6.70 5.59 15.43
C TYR A 11 -6.04 5.74 16.80
N ALA A 12 -4.82 6.27 16.87
CA ALA A 12 -4.13 6.44 18.13
C ALA A 12 -4.60 7.69 18.88
N ARG A 13 -4.34 7.71 20.18
CA ARG A 13 -4.62 8.86 21.06
C ARG A 13 -3.44 9.82 21.16
N ASP A 14 -2.23 9.30 21.01
CA ASP A 14 -0.96 10.01 21.09
C ASP A 14 0.08 9.31 20.20
N ALA A 15 1.20 9.98 19.93
CA ALA A 15 2.25 9.47 19.04
C ALA A 15 2.88 8.16 19.55
N SER A 16 2.98 7.96 20.87
CA SER A 16 3.51 6.72 21.45
C SER A 16 2.59 5.53 21.17
N ALA A 17 1.27 5.73 21.32
CA ALA A 17 0.27 4.75 20.94
C ALA A 17 0.24 4.52 19.43
N GLY A 18 0.48 5.55 18.61
CA GLY A 18 0.61 5.43 17.15
C GLY A 18 1.77 4.52 16.75
N LEU A 19 2.95 4.75 17.33
CA LEU A 19 4.12 3.91 17.11
C LEU A 19 3.85 2.45 17.52
N TRP A 20 3.25 2.23 18.69
CA TRP A 20 2.91 0.89 19.18
C TRP A 20 1.87 0.20 18.28
N LEU A 21 0.81 0.90 17.87
CA LEU A 21 -0.20 0.36 16.96
C LEU A 21 0.41 0.00 15.61
N SER A 22 1.29 0.84 15.07
CA SER A 22 1.98 0.60 13.80
C SER A 22 2.82 -0.68 13.87
N SER A 23 3.66 -0.81 14.91
CA SER A 23 4.61 -1.93 15.03
C SER A 23 3.96 -3.24 15.50
N GLU A 24 2.98 -3.20 16.40
CA GLU A 24 2.43 -4.41 17.05
C GLU A 24 1.10 -4.88 16.47
N VAL A 25 0.29 -3.98 15.89
CA VAL A 25 -1.07 -4.30 15.43
C VAL A 25 -1.16 -4.23 13.91
N VAL A 26 -0.90 -3.07 13.33
CA VAL A 26 -1.10 -2.82 11.90
C VAL A 26 -0.12 -3.63 11.05
N SER A 27 1.14 -3.73 11.48
CA SER A 27 2.18 -4.54 10.82
C SER A 27 1.83 -6.03 10.69
N ARG A 28 0.89 -6.55 11.50
CA ARG A 28 0.44 -7.95 11.49
C ARG A 28 -0.78 -8.19 10.62
N LEU A 29 -1.49 -7.11 10.24
CA LEU A 29 -2.64 -7.21 9.34
C LEU A 29 -2.18 -7.61 7.94
N SER A 30 -3.02 -8.34 7.21
CA SER A 30 -2.77 -8.57 5.79
C SER A 30 -2.82 -7.26 5.03
N VAL A 31 -2.07 -7.13 3.92
CA VAL A 31 -2.13 -5.93 3.08
C VAL A 31 -3.56 -5.61 2.65
N ASN A 32 -4.37 -6.63 2.31
CA ASN A 32 -5.75 -6.43 1.91
C ASN A 32 -6.61 -5.84 3.03
N ASP A 33 -6.35 -6.23 4.28
CA ASP A 33 -7.04 -5.66 5.44
C ASP A 33 -6.58 -4.22 5.67
N ARG A 34 -5.27 -3.92 5.58
CA ARG A 34 -4.76 -2.54 5.66
C ARG A 34 -5.37 -1.63 4.60
N LEU A 35 -5.45 -2.09 3.35
CA LEU A 35 -6.10 -1.34 2.27
C LEU A 35 -7.61 -1.16 2.52
N ARG A 36 -8.29 -2.13 3.14
CA ARG A 36 -9.70 -2.00 3.53
C ARG A 36 -9.88 -0.97 4.64
N HIS A 37 -8.99 -0.97 5.64
CA HIS A 37 -8.99 0.05 6.70
C HIS A 37 -8.73 1.44 6.12
N LEU A 38 -7.79 1.59 5.18
CA LEU A 38 -7.54 2.87 4.51
C LEU A 38 -8.76 3.33 3.72
N ASP A 39 -9.39 2.46 2.93
CA ASP A 39 -10.62 2.79 2.18
C ASP A 39 -11.76 3.20 3.11
N HIS A 40 -11.92 2.52 4.24
CA HIS A 40 -12.90 2.90 5.26
C HIS A 40 -12.59 4.26 5.87
N LEU A 41 -11.35 4.52 6.26
CA LEU A 41 -10.90 5.78 6.82
C LEU A 41 -11.15 6.95 5.84
N LEU A 42 -10.82 6.77 4.56
CA LEU A 42 -11.06 7.79 3.54
C LEU A 42 -12.55 8.11 3.41
N LYS A 43 -13.42 7.11 3.42
CA LYS A 43 -14.87 7.30 3.34
C LYS A 43 -15.46 7.94 4.59
N GLU A 44 -15.02 7.49 5.77
CA GLU A 44 -15.48 8.03 7.05
C GLU A 44 -15.15 9.52 7.20
N ARG A 45 -14.01 9.95 6.66
CA ARG A 45 -13.52 11.32 6.73
C ARG A 45 -13.86 12.19 5.50
N ASP A 46 -14.68 11.68 4.57
CA ASP A 46 -15.05 12.38 3.31
C ASP A 46 -13.81 12.81 2.48
N LEU A 47 -12.81 11.93 2.44
CA LEU A 47 -11.51 12.13 1.77
C LEU A 47 -11.36 11.30 0.48
N ASP A 48 -12.31 10.42 0.17
CA ASP A 48 -12.27 9.50 -0.97
C ASP A 48 -12.23 10.25 -2.32
N GLY A 49 -12.92 11.38 -2.43
CA GLY A 49 -12.87 12.24 -3.62
C GLY A 49 -11.54 12.98 -3.81
N ARG A 50 -10.76 13.17 -2.75
CA ARG A 50 -9.47 13.90 -2.78
C ARG A 50 -8.32 13.03 -3.29
N TRP A 51 -8.36 11.72 -3.04
CA TRP A 51 -7.36 10.75 -3.49
C TRP A 51 -8.00 9.51 -4.16
N PRO A 52 -8.70 9.70 -5.29
CA PRO A 52 -9.57 8.67 -5.86
C PRO A 52 -8.83 7.42 -6.36
N PHE A 53 -7.53 7.52 -6.65
CA PHE A 53 -6.73 6.42 -7.20
C PHE A 53 -5.80 5.74 -6.19
N LEU A 54 -5.68 6.28 -4.96
CA LEU A 54 -4.68 5.83 -3.99
C LEU A 54 -4.81 4.34 -3.67
N ILE A 55 -6.02 3.88 -3.33
CA ILE A 55 -6.28 2.48 -2.98
C ILE A 55 -5.93 1.54 -4.14
N GLU A 56 -6.29 1.90 -5.37
CA GLU A 56 -6.06 1.05 -6.54
C GLU A 56 -4.58 0.97 -6.91
N VAL A 57 -3.84 2.07 -6.80
CA VAL A 57 -2.38 2.08 -7.01
C VAL A 57 -1.69 1.21 -5.96
N LEU A 58 -2.00 1.40 -4.68
CA LEU A 58 -1.43 0.59 -3.60
C LEU A 58 -1.76 -0.90 -3.79
N ARG A 59 -3.00 -1.24 -4.17
CA ARG A 59 -3.40 -2.62 -4.45
C ARG A 59 -2.57 -3.26 -5.56
N ARG A 60 -2.32 -2.54 -6.66
CA ARG A 60 -1.48 -3.03 -7.77
C ARG A 60 -0.03 -3.17 -7.34
N PHE A 61 0.50 -2.19 -6.61
CA PHE A 61 1.86 -2.19 -6.11
C PHE A 61 2.13 -3.39 -5.18
N TYR A 62 1.28 -3.59 -4.17
CA TYR A 62 1.46 -4.70 -3.25
C TYR A 62 1.21 -6.07 -3.89
N ARG A 63 0.30 -6.16 -4.87
CA ARG A 63 0.14 -7.38 -5.66
C ARG A 63 1.43 -7.72 -6.40
N LEU A 64 2.00 -6.75 -7.14
CA LEU A 64 3.27 -6.94 -7.82
C LEU A 64 4.38 -7.35 -6.84
N ARG A 65 4.52 -6.64 -5.71
CA ARG A 65 5.50 -7.00 -4.67
C ARG A 65 5.32 -8.45 -4.19
N ASN A 66 4.09 -8.84 -3.89
CA ASN A 66 3.78 -10.20 -3.42
C ASN A 66 4.12 -11.25 -4.48
N ASP A 67 3.76 -10.97 -5.73
CA ASP A 67 4.02 -11.87 -6.85
C ASP A 67 5.54 -11.99 -7.11
N LEU A 68 6.31 -10.91 -6.97
CA LEU A 68 7.78 -10.93 -7.07
C LEU A 68 8.46 -11.62 -5.87
N ALA A 69 7.92 -11.47 -4.66
CA ALA A 69 8.51 -12.05 -3.45
C ALA A 69 8.29 -13.57 -3.36
N HIS A 70 7.23 -14.08 -3.97
CA HIS A 70 6.83 -15.49 -3.87
C HIS A 70 6.74 -16.21 -5.21
N GLY A 71 7.02 -15.51 -6.31
CA GLY A 71 7.01 -16.05 -7.66
C GLY A 71 8.41 -16.32 -8.21
N PHE A 72 8.44 -17.16 -9.23
CA PHE A 72 9.61 -17.40 -10.05
C PHE A 72 9.49 -16.55 -11.31
N LEU A 73 10.51 -15.74 -11.59
CA LEU A 73 10.61 -15.03 -12.85
C LEU A 73 10.90 -16.05 -13.96
N ALA A 74 10.06 -16.06 -14.99
CA ALA A 74 10.43 -16.77 -16.21
C ALA A 74 11.59 -16.03 -16.89
N PRO A 75 12.41 -16.71 -17.71
CA PRO A 75 13.46 -16.04 -18.47
C PRO A 75 12.87 -14.90 -19.29
N VAL A 76 13.35 -13.67 -19.03
CA VAL A 76 12.96 -12.49 -19.82
C VAL A 76 13.51 -12.69 -21.23
N ARG A 77 12.64 -12.80 -22.22
CA ARG A 77 13.06 -12.84 -23.63
C ARG A 77 13.22 -11.39 -24.08
N LEU A 78 14.36 -11.04 -24.67
CA LEU A 78 14.67 -9.65 -25.08
C LEU A 78 13.70 -9.11 -26.17
N ASP A 79 13.00 -10.02 -26.85
CA ASP A 79 11.99 -9.76 -27.88
C ASP A 79 10.55 -9.65 -27.33
N ASP A 80 10.35 -9.90 -26.04
CA ASP A 80 9.05 -9.83 -25.37
C ASP A 80 9.11 -8.82 -24.20
N PRO A 81 8.56 -7.59 -24.35
CA PRO A 81 8.58 -6.56 -23.31
C PRO A 81 7.58 -6.84 -22.19
N VAL A 82 7.52 -8.10 -21.73
CA VAL A 82 6.62 -8.59 -20.71
C VAL A 82 7.42 -9.35 -19.64
N LEU A 83 7.20 -8.95 -18.39
CA LEU A 83 7.66 -9.67 -17.23
C LEU A 83 6.65 -10.77 -16.90
N TRP A 84 7.10 -12.02 -16.94
CA TRP A 84 6.30 -13.17 -16.59
C TRP A 84 6.66 -13.68 -15.20
N VAL A 85 5.68 -13.75 -14.30
CA VAL A 85 5.84 -14.22 -12.93
C VAL A 85 5.00 -15.47 -12.73
N SER A 86 5.65 -16.59 -12.44
CA SER A 86 4.99 -17.86 -12.14
C SER A 86 4.91 -18.07 -10.64
N THR A 87 3.72 -18.33 -10.10
CA THR A 87 3.50 -18.66 -8.69
C THR A 87 2.80 -20.01 -8.59
N VAL A 88 2.97 -20.72 -7.47
CA VAL A 88 2.22 -21.95 -7.19
C VAL A 88 1.29 -21.70 -6.03
N LYS A 89 -0.03 -21.72 -6.28
CA LYS A 89 -1.05 -21.49 -5.25
C LYS A 89 -1.92 -22.74 -5.11
N ARG A 90 -1.89 -23.34 -3.91
CA ARG A 90 -2.62 -24.60 -3.61
C ARG A 90 -2.32 -25.70 -4.64
N GLY A 91 -1.05 -25.84 -5.02
CA GLY A 91 -0.59 -26.83 -6.01
C GLY A 91 -0.94 -26.51 -7.47
N LYS A 92 -1.61 -25.39 -7.77
CA LYS A 92 -1.90 -24.96 -9.15
C LYS A 92 -0.92 -23.87 -9.58
N PRO A 93 -0.24 -24.01 -10.74
CA PRO A 93 0.56 -22.94 -11.29
C PRO A 93 -0.35 -21.78 -11.73
N GLN A 94 0.04 -20.56 -11.38
CA GLN A 94 -0.54 -19.34 -11.90
C GLN A 94 0.55 -18.51 -12.55
N VAL A 95 0.28 -18.04 -13.76
CA VAL A 95 1.21 -17.18 -14.50
C VAL A 95 0.58 -15.80 -14.59
N GLN A 96 1.31 -14.79 -14.14
CA GLN A 96 0.97 -13.38 -14.27
C GLN A 96 1.93 -12.73 -15.26
N SER A 97 1.43 -11.77 -16.01
CA SER A 97 2.19 -11.00 -17.00
C SER A 97 2.09 -9.52 -16.68
N TYR A 98 3.22 -8.81 -16.73
CA TYR A 98 3.27 -7.35 -16.57
C TYR A 98 4.02 -6.74 -17.74
N SER A 99 3.39 -5.85 -18.49
CA SER A 99 4.08 -5.11 -19.55
C SER A 99 5.08 -4.12 -18.94
N VAL A 100 6.17 -3.85 -19.67
CA VAL A 100 7.17 -2.85 -19.27
C VAL A 100 6.52 -1.47 -19.07
N GLU A 101 5.59 -1.05 -19.93
CA GLU A 101 4.87 0.22 -19.80
C GLU A 101 4.00 0.23 -18.53
N GLY A 102 3.36 -0.89 -18.19
CA GLY A 102 2.56 -1.03 -16.99
C GLY A 102 3.40 -0.93 -15.72
N LEU A 103 4.59 -1.53 -15.73
CA LEU A 103 5.56 -1.44 -14.64
C LEU A 103 6.11 -0.01 -14.49
N ALA A 104 6.46 0.64 -15.59
CA ALA A 104 6.95 2.02 -15.60
C ALA A 104 5.88 3.02 -15.13
N TRP A 105 4.61 2.79 -15.51
CA TRP A 105 3.49 3.55 -14.97
C TRP A 105 3.32 3.31 -13.47
N LEU A 106 3.36 2.05 -13.04
CA LEU A 106 3.14 1.69 -11.63
C LEU A 106 4.24 2.25 -10.72
N LEU A 107 5.49 2.30 -11.18
CA LEU A 107 6.59 2.92 -10.45
C LEU A 107 6.30 4.40 -10.17
N ARG A 108 5.96 5.17 -11.20
CA ARG A 108 5.61 6.60 -11.05
C ARG A 108 4.35 6.81 -10.20
N ALA A 109 3.35 5.95 -10.38
CA ALA A 109 2.13 6.00 -9.59
C ALA A 109 2.40 5.67 -8.11
N ALA A 110 3.33 4.76 -7.81
CA ALA A 110 3.71 4.42 -6.44
C ALA A 110 4.40 5.60 -5.73
N ASP A 111 5.25 6.35 -6.43
CA ASP A 111 5.85 7.58 -5.89
C ASP A 111 4.78 8.62 -5.53
N GLN A 112 3.80 8.81 -6.43
CA GLN A 112 2.66 9.69 -6.16
C GLN A 112 1.81 9.16 -4.99
N ALA A 113 1.55 7.86 -4.93
CA ALA A 113 0.79 7.25 -3.84
C ALA A 113 1.48 7.43 -2.48
N GLN A 114 2.82 7.48 -2.44
CA GLN A 114 3.56 7.79 -1.22
C GLN A 114 3.35 9.25 -0.78
N ALA A 115 3.32 10.20 -1.72
CA ALA A 115 3.00 11.59 -1.43
C ALA A 115 1.54 11.74 -0.99
N ASP A 116 0.61 11.03 -1.65
CA ASP A 116 -0.80 11.01 -1.30
C ASP A 116 -1.01 10.44 0.11
N LEU A 117 -0.30 9.37 0.49
CA LEU A 117 -0.32 8.83 1.87
C LEU A 117 0.13 9.87 2.89
N ALA A 118 1.15 10.69 2.59
CA ALA A 118 1.55 11.78 3.46
C ALA A 118 0.46 12.87 3.56
N GLY A 119 -0.24 13.15 2.46
CA GLY A 119 -1.40 14.04 2.44
C GLY A 119 -2.58 13.50 3.25
N VAL A 120 -2.86 12.20 3.17
CA VAL A 120 -3.87 11.53 4.00
C VAL A 120 -3.49 11.61 5.46
N TRP A 121 -2.26 11.25 5.82
CA TRP A 121 -1.73 11.34 7.18
C TRP A 121 -1.96 12.75 7.76
N ALA A 122 -1.57 13.79 7.03
CA ALA A 122 -1.76 15.18 7.46
C ALA A 122 -3.23 15.59 7.62
N ALA A 123 -4.16 14.89 6.95
CA ALA A 123 -5.59 15.15 7.05
C ALA A 123 -6.27 14.36 8.18
N VAL A 124 -5.67 13.26 8.66
CA VAL A 124 -6.28 12.37 9.66
C VAL A 124 -5.62 12.45 11.03
N VAL A 125 -4.37 12.88 11.09
CA VAL A 125 -3.63 13.03 12.34
C VAL A 125 -4.24 14.14 13.22
N PRO A 126 -4.40 13.88 14.53
CA PRO A 126 -4.82 14.91 15.47
C PRO A 126 -3.90 16.13 15.44
N THR A 127 -4.49 17.33 15.47
CA THR A 127 -3.77 18.61 15.44
C THR A 127 -3.52 19.20 16.83
N ASP A 128 -3.86 18.46 17.90
CA ASP A 128 -3.70 18.94 19.26
C ASP A 128 -2.23 18.89 19.71
N GLY A 129 -1.83 19.87 20.52
CA GLY A 129 -0.44 20.01 20.98
C GLY A 129 0.09 18.77 21.71
N ALA A 130 -0.80 18.04 22.41
CA ALA A 130 -0.47 16.81 23.11
C ALA A 130 0.03 15.69 22.18
N TRP A 131 -0.38 15.68 20.91
CA TRP A 131 0.10 14.74 19.90
C TRP A 131 1.58 14.97 19.54
N HIS A 132 2.02 16.23 19.60
CA HIS A 132 3.34 16.67 19.15
C HIS A 132 4.36 16.86 20.29
N GLU A 133 3.93 16.72 21.55
CA GLU A 133 4.77 16.89 22.75
C GLU A 133 5.46 15.60 23.22
N ALA A 134 5.20 14.45 22.57
CA ALA A 134 5.70 13.13 22.95
C ALA A 134 7.03 12.73 22.27
#